data_AF-A0A7C5HMY4-F1
#
_entry.id   AF-A0A7C5HMY4-F1
#
_cell.length_a   1.000
_cell.length_b   1.000
_cell.length_c   1.000
_cell.angle_alpha   90.00
_cell.angle_beta   90.00
_cell.angle_gamma   90.00
#
_symmetry.space_group_name_H-M   'P 1'
#
loop_
_entity.id
_entity.type
_entity.pdbx_description
1 polymer ?
#
loop_
_entity_poly.entity_id
_entity_poly.type
_entity_poly.pdbx_seq_one_letter_code
_entity_poly.pdbx_strand_id
1 'polypeptide(L)'
;MGKKLDKAFYLRPALILAKELLGKYIVRKVGRKFIIGKIVETEAYVGPKDKAAHTYNWKKTERNKAEYLKGGHIYIYLVYGMHWQLNITAANSGDPECVLVRAIDPVVREEMSKRMILSNGPGKLCRYLKLDKSFYGEDLIKSKRIWLEDSGEKIKGGDVLQTKRVGIDYAGPYWSKRKWRFLIKDYEKYLAAPGSNSKKRIKKREKVVVAMSGGVDSSVAAKLLQEKGYDVVGVFMKFWRSNDDKKEKAENRRCSSESEKKARETAAKLNIPFYVFDFSREFKKEVVDYFLKEEKLGRTPNPCVVCNKKIKTDLLLRKALQLGADYIATGHYVLRKEEKKAKKTIYQIFEAKDKNKDQSYFLWQLKQKDVSKILFPVGYYRKKEIRAIAKKFGFPSFDSPESQEICFIKKTTEEFLKRYLKTKKGEIVDQRGRRVGEHQGLWFYTIGQRKGIGLAGGPYWV
;
A
#
# COMPACT_ATOMS: atom_id res chain seq x y z
N MET A 1 -2.55 -37.08 18.26
CA MET A 1 -2.60 -35.67 18.71
C MET A 1 -1.70 -35.54 19.93
N GLY A 2 -1.08 -34.38 20.12
CA GLY A 2 -0.09 -34.17 21.17
C GLY A 2 -0.72 -33.78 22.51
N LYS A 3 0.11 -33.63 23.55
CA LYS A 3 -0.34 -33.08 24.85
C LYS A 3 -0.40 -31.56 24.77
N LYS A 4 -1.49 -30.95 25.24
CA LYS A 4 -1.61 -29.49 25.33
C LYS A 4 -0.49 -28.92 26.23
N LEU A 5 0.18 -27.86 25.78
CA LEU A 5 1.24 -27.21 26.55
C LEU A 5 0.67 -26.51 27.78
N ASP A 6 1.34 -26.68 28.92
CA ASP A 6 0.95 -26.06 30.19
C ASP A 6 1.52 -24.65 30.37
N LYS A 7 1.22 -24.02 31.52
CA LYS A 7 1.68 -22.66 31.81
C LYS A 7 3.20 -22.58 31.95
N ALA A 8 3.84 -23.57 32.56
CA ALA A 8 5.28 -23.58 32.80
C ALA A 8 6.06 -23.49 31.48
N PHE A 9 5.54 -24.09 30.41
CA PHE A 9 6.11 -23.95 29.07
C PHE A 9 6.25 -22.48 28.62
N TYR A 10 5.32 -21.59 28.96
CA TYR A 10 5.36 -20.21 28.50
C TYR A 10 6.10 -19.25 29.45
N LEU A 11 6.33 -19.64 30.71
CA LEU A 11 7.00 -18.83 31.74
C LEU A 11 8.52 -18.87 31.60
N ARG A 12 9.01 -18.65 30.39
CA ARG A 12 10.43 -18.68 30.04
C ARG A 12 10.81 -17.45 29.25
N PRO A 13 12.07 -17.00 29.28
CA PRO A 13 12.56 -15.92 28.44
C PRO A 13 12.24 -16.16 26.96
N ALA A 14 11.90 -15.10 26.21
CA ALA A 14 11.49 -15.19 24.81
C ALA A 14 12.53 -15.91 23.93
N LEU A 15 13.82 -15.75 24.23
CA LEU A 15 14.90 -16.44 23.49
C LEU A 15 14.88 -17.97 23.67
N ILE A 16 14.48 -18.44 24.84
CA ILE A 16 14.34 -19.88 25.13
C ILE A 16 13.03 -20.37 24.53
N LEU A 17 11.93 -19.67 24.82
CA LEU A 17 10.61 -20.01 24.33
C LEU A 17 10.55 -20.08 22.80
N ALA A 18 11.20 -19.14 22.10
CA ALA A 18 11.20 -19.10 20.64
C ALA A 18 11.83 -20.35 20.01
N LYS A 19 12.90 -20.87 20.60
CA LYS A 19 13.55 -22.12 20.14
C LYS A 19 12.67 -23.32 20.42
N GLU A 20 12.12 -23.40 21.63
CA GLU A 20 11.34 -24.55 22.07
C GLU A 20 9.94 -24.63 21.46
N LEU A 21 9.42 -23.52 20.95
CA LEU A 21 8.20 -23.51 20.15
C LEU A 21 8.39 -24.21 18.80
N LEU A 22 9.61 -24.32 18.28
CA LEU A 22 9.87 -25.07 17.05
C LEU A 22 9.50 -26.55 17.25
N GLY A 23 8.72 -27.08 16.32
CA GLY A 23 8.22 -28.45 16.36
C GLY A 23 6.93 -28.63 17.14
N LYS A 24 6.49 -27.64 17.93
CA LYS A 24 5.17 -27.67 18.57
C LYS A 24 4.08 -27.40 17.55
N TYR A 25 2.89 -27.91 17.80
CA TYR A 25 1.77 -27.80 16.88
C TYR A 25 0.79 -26.73 17.35
N ILE A 26 0.43 -25.80 16.48
CA ILE A 26 -0.72 -24.93 16.71
C ILE A 26 -1.99 -25.65 16.23
N VAL A 27 -2.99 -25.71 17.10
CA VAL A 27 -4.28 -26.32 16.82
C VAL A 27 -5.35 -25.25 16.90
N ARG A 28 -6.15 -25.13 15.84
CA ARG A 28 -7.23 -24.15 15.72
C ARG A 28 -8.55 -24.83 15.36
N LYS A 29 -9.55 -24.70 16.22
CA LYS A 29 -10.90 -25.26 16.02
C LYS A 29 -11.86 -24.26 15.37
N VAL A 30 -12.25 -24.47 14.12
CA VAL A 30 -13.21 -23.62 13.39
C VAL A 30 -14.49 -24.42 13.14
N GLY A 31 -15.52 -24.15 13.95
CA GLY A 31 -16.72 -24.98 13.98
C GLY A 31 -16.39 -26.41 14.38
N ARG A 32 -16.68 -27.38 13.50
CA ARG A 32 -16.33 -28.80 13.66
C ARG A 32 -14.97 -29.19 13.07
N LYS A 33 -14.28 -28.28 12.38
CA LYS A 33 -13.01 -28.58 11.69
C LYS A 33 -11.80 -28.13 12.53
N PHE A 34 -10.70 -28.84 12.39
CA PHE A 34 -9.41 -28.47 12.96
C PHE A 34 -8.45 -28.03 11.86
N ILE A 35 -7.77 -26.91 12.09
CA ILE A 35 -6.65 -26.44 11.29
C ILE A 35 -5.41 -26.61 12.17
N ILE A 36 -4.45 -27.41 11.70
CA ILE A 36 -3.29 -27.81 12.48
C ILE A 36 -2.03 -27.51 11.67
N GLY A 37 -0.98 -27.01 12.34
CA GLY A 37 0.33 -26.92 11.71
C GLY A 37 1.47 -26.93 12.72
N LYS A 38 2.59 -27.50 12.32
CA LYS A 38 3.84 -27.53 13.11
C LYS A 38 4.53 -26.18 13.02
N ILE A 39 4.95 -25.58 14.12
CA ILE A 39 5.70 -24.33 14.11
C ILE A 39 7.12 -24.61 13.61
N VAL A 40 7.51 -23.94 12.52
CA VAL A 40 8.82 -24.15 11.86
C VAL A 40 9.68 -22.89 11.82
N GLU A 41 9.12 -21.74 12.20
CA GLU A 41 9.85 -20.47 12.25
C GLU A 41 9.29 -19.54 13.34
N THR A 42 10.19 -18.95 14.13
CA THR A 42 9.88 -17.99 15.21
C THR A 42 10.88 -16.84 15.28
N GLU A 43 10.48 -15.74 15.92
CA GLU A 43 11.38 -14.64 16.32
C GLU A 43 11.16 -14.26 17.78
N ALA A 44 12.25 -14.01 18.51
CA ALA A 44 12.20 -13.53 19.88
C ALA A 44 12.29 -11.99 19.94
N TYR A 45 11.46 -11.41 20.82
CA TYR A 45 11.47 -10.00 21.20
C TYR A 45 11.60 -9.90 22.72
N VAL A 46 12.74 -9.39 23.18
CA VAL A 46 13.12 -9.38 24.62
C VAL A 46 12.64 -8.11 25.35
N GLY A 47 11.51 -7.57 24.90
CA GLY A 47 10.78 -6.54 25.61
C GLY A 47 11.48 -5.17 25.68
N PRO A 48 11.56 -4.51 26.86
CA PRO A 48 11.89 -3.09 26.98
C PRO A 48 13.28 -2.70 26.47
N LYS A 49 14.22 -3.63 26.48
CA LYS A 49 15.58 -3.39 25.99
C LYS A 49 15.62 -3.40 24.46
N ASP A 50 14.74 -4.15 23.81
CA ASP A 50 14.80 -4.42 22.37
C ASP A 50 14.14 -3.34 21.52
N LYS A 51 14.95 -2.57 20.78
CA LYS A 51 14.44 -1.50 19.90
C LYS A 51 13.53 -2.00 18.77
N ALA A 52 13.54 -3.31 18.47
CA ALA A 52 12.62 -3.91 17.52
C ALA A 52 11.28 -4.32 18.15
N ALA A 53 11.18 -4.39 19.49
CA ALA A 53 9.95 -4.73 20.19
C ALA A 53 9.02 -3.51 20.30
N HIS A 54 7.69 -3.74 20.28
CA HIS A 54 6.75 -2.64 20.50
C HIS A 54 6.77 -2.09 21.93
N THR A 55 7.35 -2.85 22.85
CA THR A 55 7.48 -2.54 24.28
C THR A 55 8.82 -1.88 24.60
N TYR A 56 9.65 -1.58 23.59
CA TYR A 56 10.90 -0.83 23.73
C TYR A 56 10.72 0.40 24.62
N ASN A 57 11.65 0.61 25.54
CA ASN A 57 11.61 1.68 26.53
C ASN A 57 10.34 1.64 27.40
N TRP A 58 9.94 0.44 27.81
CA TRP A 58 8.76 0.20 28.66
C TRP A 58 7.46 0.77 28.09
N LYS A 59 7.39 0.92 26.76
CA LYS A 59 6.23 1.53 26.11
C LYS A 59 5.00 0.64 26.30
N LYS A 60 3.95 1.20 26.88
CA LYS A 60 2.64 0.55 27.04
C LYS A 60 1.55 1.36 26.35
N THR A 61 0.77 0.69 25.53
CA THR A 61 -0.29 1.25 24.68
C THR A 61 -1.45 0.27 24.62
N GLU A 62 -2.63 0.72 24.22
CA GLU A 62 -3.78 -0.16 23.98
C GLU A 62 -3.49 -1.29 23.00
N ARG A 63 -2.55 -1.07 22.06
CA ARG A 63 -2.13 -2.09 21.10
C ARG A 63 -1.27 -3.17 21.75
N ASN A 64 -0.29 -2.83 22.57
CA ASN A 64 0.70 -3.80 23.09
C ASN A 64 0.48 -4.20 24.55
N LYS A 65 -0.60 -3.74 25.21
CA LYS A 65 -0.87 -4.09 26.61
C LYS A 65 -0.96 -5.60 26.86
N ALA A 66 -1.40 -6.39 25.88
CA ALA A 66 -1.40 -7.84 25.95
C ALA A 66 0.01 -8.43 26.11
N GLU A 67 1.07 -7.78 25.60
CA GLU A 67 2.45 -8.24 25.78
C GLU A 67 2.86 -8.28 27.26
N TYR A 68 2.24 -7.46 28.12
CA TYR A 68 2.50 -7.45 29.57
C TYR A 68 1.77 -8.56 30.34
N LEU A 69 0.93 -9.35 29.67
CA LEU A 69 0.27 -10.50 30.29
C LEU A 69 1.27 -11.63 30.49
N LYS A 70 1.11 -12.38 31.59
CA LYS A 70 1.89 -13.57 31.92
C LYS A 70 2.03 -14.52 30.71
N GLY A 71 3.14 -15.24 30.57
CA GLY A 71 3.39 -16.13 29.43
C GLY A 71 2.20 -17.00 29.00
N GLY A 72 2.00 -17.15 27.69
CA GLY A 72 0.99 -18.02 27.09
C GLY A 72 -0.28 -17.31 26.62
N HIS A 73 -0.30 -15.98 26.58
CA HIS A 73 -1.39 -15.21 25.96
C HIS A 73 -1.04 -14.85 24.51
N ILE A 74 -2.07 -14.69 23.69
CA ILE A 74 -1.93 -14.21 22.33
C ILE A 74 -1.79 -12.69 22.33
N TYR A 75 -0.67 -12.21 21.82
CA TYR A 75 -0.54 -10.85 21.32
C TYR A 75 -0.71 -10.83 19.80
N ILE A 76 -1.87 -10.40 19.33
CA ILE A 76 -2.16 -10.29 17.89
C ILE A 76 -2.33 -8.83 17.47
N TYR A 77 -1.62 -8.41 16.43
CA TYR A 77 -1.71 -7.04 15.94
C TYR A 77 -1.76 -6.97 14.43
N LEU A 78 -2.35 -5.88 13.94
CA LEU A 78 -2.52 -5.65 12.52
C LEU A 78 -1.33 -4.84 11.99
N VAL A 79 -0.60 -5.42 11.04
CA VAL A 79 0.46 -4.74 10.30
C VAL A 79 -0.11 -4.21 8.99
N TYR A 80 0.20 -2.94 8.71
CA TYR A 80 -0.29 -2.20 7.53
C TYR A 80 -1.82 -2.20 7.37
N GLY A 81 -2.58 -2.40 8.45
CA GLY A 81 -4.05 -2.45 8.40
C GLY A 81 -4.63 -3.72 7.76
N MET A 82 -3.83 -4.75 7.45
CA MET A 82 -4.24 -5.83 6.54
C MET A 82 -3.76 -7.23 6.95
N HIS A 83 -2.65 -7.35 7.67
CA HIS A 83 -2.07 -8.64 8.03
C HIS A 83 -1.95 -8.76 9.54
N TRP A 84 -2.70 -9.69 10.11
CA TRP A 84 -2.54 -10.07 11.51
C TRP A 84 -1.18 -10.75 11.71
N GLN A 85 -0.55 -10.52 12.85
CA GLN A 85 0.69 -11.15 13.28
C GLN A 85 0.45 -11.83 14.62
N LEU A 86 0.70 -13.12 14.71
CA LEU A 86 0.51 -13.90 15.94
C LEU A 86 1.78 -13.91 16.78
N ASN A 87 1.71 -13.34 17.98
CA ASN A 87 2.77 -13.44 18.98
C ASN A 87 2.24 -14.14 20.21
N ILE A 88 3.12 -14.82 20.93
CA ILE A 88 2.83 -15.52 22.16
C ILE A 88 3.65 -14.83 23.24
N THR A 89 2.99 -14.36 24.31
CA THR A 89 3.69 -13.75 25.44
C THR A 89 4.57 -14.77 26.14
N ALA A 90 5.72 -14.30 26.61
CA ALA A 90 6.73 -15.06 27.32
C ALA A 90 6.89 -14.51 28.74
N ALA A 91 7.77 -15.11 29.54
CA ALA A 91 8.15 -14.62 30.87
C ALA A 91 6.97 -14.41 31.86
N ASN A 92 7.25 -13.70 32.97
CA ASN A 92 6.28 -13.43 34.02
C ASN A 92 5.37 -12.25 33.67
N SER A 93 4.30 -12.09 34.45
CA SER A 93 3.41 -10.93 34.30
C SER A 93 4.20 -9.64 34.54
N GLY A 94 4.05 -8.66 33.66
CA GLY A 94 4.79 -7.40 33.74
C GLY A 94 6.10 -7.36 32.94
N ASP A 95 6.63 -8.51 32.52
CA ASP A 95 7.80 -8.61 31.65
C ASP A 95 7.36 -8.76 30.19
N PRO A 96 7.38 -7.69 29.36
CA PRO A 96 6.69 -7.70 28.08
C PRO A 96 7.55 -8.31 26.96
N GLU A 97 7.97 -9.55 27.19
CA GLU A 97 8.67 -10.40 26.23
C GLU A 97 7.67 -11.21 25.41
N CYS A 98 7.95 -11.41 24.12
CA CYS A 98 7.09 -12.22 23.28
C CYS A 98 7.84 -12.94 22.16
N VAL A 99 7.17 -13.95 21.61
CA VAL A 99 7.65 -14.71 20.45
C VAL A 99 6.68 -14.53 19.30
N LEU A 100 7.16 -14.00 18.17
CA LEU A 100 6.42 -13.99 16.92
C LEU A 100 6.49 -15.38 16.29
N VAL A 101 5.34 -15.99 16.02
CA VAL A 101 5.26 -17.18 15.16
C VAL A 101 5.27 -16.71 13.72
N ARG A 102 6.21 -17.19 12.90
CA ARG A 102 6.42 -16.70 11.54
C ARG A 102 6.03 -17.66 10.45
N ALA A 103 6.12 -18.95 10.70
CA ALA A 103 5.64 -19.95 9.78
C ALA A 103 5.24 -21.23 10.50
N ILE A 104 4.29 -21.92 9.90
CA ILE A 104 3.91 -23.28 10.29
C ILE A 104 3.96 -24.19 9.06
N ASP A 105 4.24 -25.47 9.23
CA ASP A 105 4.00 -26.53 8.24
C ASP A 105 2.59 -27.07 8.43
N PRO A 106 1.64 -26.81 7.51
CA PRO A 106 0.27 -27.27 7.65
C PRO A 106 0.14 -28.79 7.57
N VAL A 107 -0.66 -29.38 8.46
CA VAL A 107 -0.99 -30.81 8.43
C VAL A 107 -2.14 -31.03 7.45
N VAL A 108 -1.80 -31.12 6.16
CA VAL A 108 -2.74 -31.35 5.05
C VAL A 108 -2.17 -32.36 4.05
N ARG A 109 -3.03 -33.04 3.29
CA ARG A 109 -2.66 -34.01 2.25
C ARG A 109 -2.17 -33.31 0.97
N GLU A 110 -1.06 -32.59 1.08
CA GLU A 110 -0.39 -31.90 -0.03
C GLU A 110 1.12 -32.07 0.11
N GLU A 111 1.83 -31.92 -1.02
CA GLU A 111 3.29 -31.86 -1.02
C GLU A 111 3.79 -30.67 -0.18
N MET A 112 4.95 -30.85 0.47
CA MET A 112 5.53 -29.83 1.35
C MET A 112 5.70 -28.47 0.64
N SER A 113 6.13 -28.48 -0.61
CA SER A 113 6.29 -27.27 -1.44
C SER A 113 4.99 -26.47 -1.59
N LYS A 114 3.86 -27.15 -1.78
CA LYS A 114 2.54 -26.53 -1.97
C LYS A 114 1.94 -26.07 -0.65
N ARG A 115 1.97 -26.90 0.39
CA ARG A 115 1.37 -26.54 1.69
C ARG A 115 2.14 -25.42 2.40
N MET A 116 3.47 -25.36 2.27
CA MET A 116 4.24 -24.26 2.85
C MET A 116 3.87 -22.88 2.27
N ILE A 117 3.42 -22.79 1.01
CA ILE A 117 2.99 -21.51 0.40
C ILE A 117 1.84 -20.86 1.20
N LEU A 118 1.02 -21.66 1.89
CA LEU A 118 -0.13 -21.23 2.67
C LEU A 118 0.26 -20.48 3.95
N SER A 119 1.45 -20.76 4.49
CA SER A 119 1.82 -20.36 5.86
C SER A 119 3.29 -20.02 6.06
N ASN A 120 4.11 -19.89 5.01
CA ASN A 120 5.52 -19.50 5.06
C ASN A 120 5.78 -18.00 5.34
N GLY A 121 4.93 -17.38 6.15
CA GLY A 121 5.10 -15.99 6.57
C GLY A 121 4.04 -15.59 7.60
N PRO A 122 4.33 -14.60 8.46
CA PRO A 122 3.51 -14.35 9.65
C PRO A 122 2.09 -13.88 9.31
N GLY A 123 1.92 -13.07 8.25
CA GLY A 123 0.59 -12.71 7.77
C GLY A 123 -0.16 -13.84 7.06
N LYS A 124 0.58 -14.75 6.40
CA LYS A 124 0.00 -15.90 5.70
C LYS A 124 -0.50 -16.94 6.69
N LEU A 125 0.28 -17.26 7.74
CA LEU A 125 -0.14 -18.21 8.75
C LEU A 125 -1.39 -17.73 9.50
N CYS A 126 -1.50 -16.43 9.84
CA CYS A 126 -2.71 -15.91 10.48
C CYS A 126 -3.93 -16.04 9.56
N ARG A 127 -3.77 -15.81 8.24
CA ARG A 127 -4.85 -16.04 7.26
C ARG A 127 -5.23 -17.52 7.20
N TYR A 128 -4.24 -18.41 7.12
CA TYR A 128 -4.46 -19.86 7.08
C TYR A 128 -5.19 -20.37 8.33
N LEU A 129 -4.78 -19.90 9.51
CA LEU A 129 -5.41 -20.21 10.80
C LEU A 129 -6.70 -19.42 11.09
N LYS A 130 -7.13 -18.53 10.17
CA LYS A 130 -8.30 -17.66 10.36
C LYS A 130 -8.26 -16.89 11.69
N LEU A 131 -7.13 -16.23 11.96
CA LEU A 131 -6.90 -15.40 13.13
C LEU A 131 -7.16 -13.92 12.82
N ASP A 132 -7.76 -13.22 13.78
CA ASP A 132 -8.07 -11.80 13.73
C ASP A 132 -7.96 -11.15 15.12
N LYS A 133 -8.44 -9.91 15.27
CA LYS A 133 -8.39 -9.16 16.53
C LYS A 133 -9.09 -9.88 17.69
N SER A 134 -10.06 -10.75 17.42
CA SER A 134 -10.83 -11.42 18.49
C SER A 134 -9.97 -12.34 19.36
N PHE A 135 -8.75 -12.68 18.93
CA PHE A 135 -7.80 -13.50 19.70
C PHE A 135 -6.90 -12.65 20.61
N TYR A 136 -7.03 -11.33 20.60
CA TYR A 136 -6.19 -10.44 21.40
C TYR A 136 -6.35 -10.72 22.90
N GLY A 137 -5.23 -11.05 23.56
CA GLY A 137 -5.19 -11.38 24.98
C GLY A 137 -5.76 -12.76 25.33
N GLU A 138 -6.05 -13.62 24.35
CA GLU A 138 -6.59 -14.96 24.62
C GLU A 138 -5.52 -15.88 25.21
N ASP A 139 -5.85 -16.57 26.32
CA ASP A 139 -4.95 -17.52 27.00
C ASP A 139 -4.96 -18.87 26.26
N LEU A 140 -3.81 -19.28 25.71
CA LEU A 140 -3.66 -20.54 24.96
C LEU A 140 -3.90 -21.80 25.82
N ILE A 141 -3.71 -21.71 27.14
CA ILE A 141 -3.94 -22.80 28.09
C ILE A 141 -5.45 -22.97 28.32
N LYS A 142 -6.20 -21.87 28.41
CA LYS A 142 -7.65 -21.91 28.70
C LYS A 142 -8.53 -21.95 27.46
N SER A 143 -8.02 -21.52 26.31
CA SER A 143 -8.82 -21.44 25.09
C SER A 143 -9.31 -22.81 24.63
N LYS A 144 -10.59 -22.85 24.24
CA LYS A 144 -11.26 -24.01 23.62
C LYS A 144 -11.18 -23.98 22.09
N ARG A 145 -10.64 -22.90 21.51
CA ARG A 145 -10.65 -22.64 20.06
C ARG A 145 -9.25 -22.52 19.45
N ILE A 146 -8.23 -22.27 20.24
CA ILE A 146 -6.83 -22.28 19.81
C ILE A 146 -5.90 -22.70 20.97
N TRP A 147 -4.94 -23.58 20.71
CA TRP A 147 -3.93 -23.97 21.70
C TRP A 147 -2.68 -24.51 21.00
N LEU A 148 -1.63 -24.79 21.79
CA LEU A 148 -0.45 -25.49 21.32
C LEU A 148 -0.38 -26.89 21.91
N GLU A 149 0.11 -27.84 21.11
CA GLU A 149 0.37 -29.23 21.50
C GLU A 149 1.84 -29.61 21.31
N ASP A 150 2.32 -30.45 22.21
CA ASP A 150 3.57 -31.19 22.08
C ASP A 150 3.31 -32.59 21.52
N SER A 151 3.82 -32.87 20.33
CA SER A 151 3.78 -34.20 19.72
C SER A 151 4.81 -35.17 20.34
N GLY A 152 5.71 -34.69 21.20
CA GLY A 152 6.87 -35.44 21.69
C GLY A 152 8.06 -35.41 20.73
N GLU A 153 7.92 -34.78 19.57
CA GLU A 153 9.02 -34.63 18.61
C GLU A 153 10.12 -33.74 19.19
N LYS A 154 11.35 -34.25 19.22
CA LYS A 154 12.54 -33.50 19.63
C LYS A 154 13.27 -32.99 18.40
N ILE A 155 13.33 -31.67 18.25
CA ILE A 155 14.20 -31.02 17.26
C ILE A 155 15.62 -30.99 17.83
N LYS A 156 16.58 -31.63 17.16
CA LYS A 156 17.98 -31.62 17.63
C LYS A 156 18.54 -30.20 17.47
N GLY A 157 19.43 -29.79 18.37
CA GLY A 157 20.02 -28.45 18.35
C GLY A 157 20.72 -28.09 17.03
N GLY A 158 21.34 -29.08 16.37
CA GLY A 158 21.97 -28.92 15.05
C GLY A 158 20.99 -28.68 13.88
N ASP A 159 19.70 -28.96 14.09
CA ASP A 159 18.64 -28.79 13.10
C ASP A 159 17.92 -27.44 13.23
N VAL A 160 18.36 -26.58 14.16
CA VAL A 160 17.82 -25.21 14.34
C VAL A 160 18.81 -24.20 13.79
N LEU A 161 18.40 -23.47 12.74
CA LEU A 161 19.17 -22.34 12.22
C LEU A 161 18.84 -21.07 13.00
N GLN A 162 19.88 -20.30 13.32
CA GLN A 162 19.77 -18.98 13.95
C GLN A 162 20.17 -17.89 12.98
N THR A 163 19.23 -16.98 12.68
CA THR A 163 19.42 -15.92 11.69
C THR A 163 18.94 -14.57 12.21
N LYS A 164 19.19 -13.49 11.45
CA LYS A 164 18.67 -12.15 11.76
C LYS A 164 17.15 -12.14 11.64
N ARG A 165 16.49 -11.32 12.44
CA ARG A 165 15.04 -11.09 12.31
C ARG A 165 14.73 -10.32 11.02
N VAL A 166 13.55 -10.50 10.45
CA VAL A 166 13.18 -9.89 9.15
C VAL A 166 12.41 -8.58 9.35
N GLY A 167 12.77 -7.57 8.58
CA GLY A 167 12.03 -6.31 8.52
C GLY A 167 12.22 -5.41 9.74
N ILE A 168 13.33 -5.58 10.48
CA ILE A 168 13.64 -4.79 11.69
C ILE A 168 14.82 -3.82 11.50
N ASP A 169 15.16 -3.44 10.27
CA ASP A 169 16.30 -2.55 9.99
C ASP A 169 16.15 -1.18 10.67
N TYR A 170 14.91 -0.74 10.93
CA TYR A 170 14.61 0.48 11.68
C TYR A 170 15.10 0.44 13.15
N ALA A 171 15.37 -0.75 13.70
CA ALA A 171 15.86 -0.92 15.07
C ALA A 171 17.37 -0.61 15.20
N GLY A 172 18.05 -0.26 14.10
CA GLY A 172 19.46 0.09 14.08
C GLY A 172 20.39 -1.13 14.05
N PRO A 173 21.69 -0.90 13.79
CA PRO A 173 22.64 -1.96 13.42
C PRO A 173 22.92 -2.97 14.55
N TYR A 174 22.73 -2.59 15.81
CA TYR A 174 22.88 -3.50 16.94
C TYR A 174 21.75 -4.53 16.98
N TRP A 175 20.49 -4.06 16.99
CA TRP A 175 19.31 -4.93 17.13
C TRP A 175 19.00 -5.72 15.85
N SER A 176 19.22 -5.14 14.67
CA SER A 176 18.98 -5.81 13.38
C SER A 176 19.97 -6.94 13.08
N LYS A 177 21.16 -6.92 13.67
CA LYS A 177 22.18 -7.98 13.50
C LYS A 177 22.04 -9.15 14.47
N ARG A 178 21.23 -9.04 15.53
CA ARG A 178 21.02 -10.12 16.51
C ARG A 178 20.40 -11.35 15.84
N LYS A 179 20.97 -12.53 16.11
CA LYS A 179 20.51 -13.83 15.58
C LYS A 179 19.33 -14.39 16.41
N TRP A 180 18.24 -13.65 16.48
CA TRP A 180 17.06 -13.96 17.31
C TRP A 180 15.85 -14.42 16.49
N ARG A 181 16.10 -14.90 15.27
CA ARG A 181 15.16 -15.67 14.47
C ARG A 181 15.60 -17.12 14.43
N PHE A 182 14.67 -18.03 14.65
CA PHE A 182 14.90 -19.46 14.72
C PHE A 182 14.04 -20.18 13.67
N LEU A 183 14.61 -21.15 12.96
CA LEU A 183 13.87 -21.98 12.02
C LEU A 183 14.43 -23.41 11.98
N ILE A 184 13.57 -24.38 11.66
CA ILE A 184 13.99 -25.75 11.41
C ILE A 184 14.66 -25.84 10.03
N LYS A 185 15.87 -26.40 9.99
CA LYS A 185 16.78 -26.41 8.83
C LYS A 185 16.13 -26.93 7.55
N ASP A 186 15.37 -28.01 7.62
CA ASP A 186 14.69 -28.63 6.46
C ASP A 186 13.68 -27.70 5.78
N TYR A 187 13.18 -26.72 6.52
CA TYR A 187 12.20 -25.75 6.02
C TYR A 187 12.85 -24.51 5.42
N GLU A 188 14.16 -24.29 5.58
CA GLU A 188 14.85 -23.06 5.16
C GLU A 188 14.52 -22.65 3.72
N LYS A 189 14.53 -23.62 2.79
CA LYS A 189 14.26 -23.37 1.36
C LYS A 189 12.83 -22.88 1.06
N TYR A 190 11.89 -23.08 1.98
CA TYR A 190 10.50 -22.63 1.86
C TYR A 190 10.21 -21.33 2.59
N LEU A 191 11.15 -20.89 3.45
CA LEU A 191 11.01 -19.73 4.31
C LEU A 191 11.75 -18.53 3.72
N ALA A 192 11.23 -17.31 3.95
CA ALA A 192 11.87 -16.11 3.44
C ALA A 192 13.18 -15.83 4.20
N ALA A 193 14.35 -16.14 3.63
CA ALA A 193 15.63 -15.98 4.30
C ALA A 193 16.02 -14.51 4.53
N PRO A 194 16.71 -14.15 5.64
CA PRO A 194 17.45 -12.91 5.76
C PRO A 194 18.91 -13.19 5.35
N GLY A 195 19.22 -13.02 4.07
CA GLY A 195 20.61 -12.86 3.60
C GLY A 195 21.44 -14.13 3.34
N SER A 196 20.88 -15.24 2.87
CA SER A 196 21.69 -16.33 2.31
C SER A 196 21.86 -16.19 0.78
N ASN A 197 23.11 -15.93 0.39
CA ASN A 197 23.64 -15.96 -0.97
C ASN A 197 23.90 -17.42 -1.41
N SER A 198 22.85 -18.20 -1.69
CA SER A 198 23.03 -19.47 -2.41
C SER A 198 22.17 -19.51 -3.68
N LYS A 199 22.89 -19.58 -4.80
CA LYS A 199 22.40 -19.42 -6.16
C LYS A 199 21.55 -20.62 -6.59
N LYS A 200 20.23 -20.53 -6.44
CA LYS A 200 19.25 -20.91 -7.48
C LYS A 200 18.14 -19.84 -7.45
N ARG A 201 18.36 -18.75 -8.19
CA ARG A 201 17.46 -17.57 -8.27
C ARG A 201 16.10 -18.00 -8.82
N ILE A 202 15.13 -18.27 -7.94
CA ILE A 202 13.77 -17.80 -8.23
C ILE A 202 13.88 -16.29 -8.09
N LYS A 203 14.00 -15.59 -9.22
CA LYS A 203 14.15 -14.12 -9.28
C LYS A 203 13.02 -13.52 -8.42
N LYS A 204 13.36 -12.92 -7.27
CA LYS A 204 12.40 -12.18 -6.44
C LYS A 204 11.74 -11.17 -7.38
N ARG A 205 10.45 -11.36 -7.65
CA ARG A 205 9.68 -10.46 -8.52
C ARG A 205 9.63 -9.11 -7.80
N GLU A 206 10.11 -8.07 -8.47
CA GLU A 206 10.05 -6.71 -7.92
C GLU A 206 8.57 -6.37 -7.69
N LYS A 207 8.25 -5.83 -6.51
CA LYS A 207 6.88 -5.50 -6.16
C LYS A 207 6.53 -4.12 -6.68
N VAL A 208 5.37 -3.99 -7.34
CA VAL A 208 4.89 -2.74 -7.91
C VAL A 208 3.50 -2.43 -7.43
N VAL A 209 3.32 -1.25 -6.85
CA VAL A 209 2.00 -0.71 -6.48
C VAL A 209 1.47 0.13 -7.63
N VAL A 210 0.37 -0.31 -8.23
CA VAL A 210 -0.27 0.37 -9.37
C VAL A 210 -1.42 1.23 -8.86
N ALA A 211 -1.36 2.54 -9.15
CA ALA A 211 -2.47 3.45 -8.92
C ALA A 211 -3.62 3.15 -9.92
N MET A 212 -4.65 2.45 -9.45
CA MET A 212 -5.83 2.08 -10.22
C MET A 212 -6.96 3.06 -9.96
N SER A 213 -7.27 3.91 -10.95
CA SER A 213 -8.34 4.92 -10.83
C SER A 213 -9.72 4.42 -11.27
N GLY A 214 -9.83 3.13 -11.62
CA GLY A 214 -11.02 2.55 -12.26
C GLY A 214 -11.13 2.85 -13.76
N GLY A 215 -10.12 3.53 -14.33
CA GLY A 215 -10.03 3.82 -15.76
C GLY A 215 -9.18 2.80 -16.53
N VAL A 216 -9.41 2.72 -17.84
CA VAL A 216 -8.79 1.76 -18.76
C VAL A 216 -7.27 1.72 -18.69
N ASP A 217 -6.63 2.89 -18.60
CA ASP A 217 -5.17 3.00 -18.66
C ASP A 217 -4.49 2.34 -17.46
N SER A 218 -5.04 2.61 -16.26
CA SER A 218 -4.50 2.03 -15.03
C SER A 218 -4.75 0.52 -14.92
N SER A 219 -5.88 0.04 -15.44
CA SER A 219 -6.22 -1.38 -15.53
C SER A 219 -5.23 -2.13 -16.43
N VAL A 220 -4.97 -1.59 -17.61
CA VAL A 220 -4.00 -2.18 -18.56
C VAL A 220 -2.57 -2.04 -18.05
N ALA A 221 -2.22 -0.94 -17.37
CA ALA A 221 -0.90 -0.79 -16.74
C ALA A 221 -0.61 -1.94 -15.75
N ALA A 222 -1.58 -2.29 -14.90
CA ALA A 222 -1.45 -3.40 -13.96
C ALA A 222 -1.25 -4.74 -14.69
N LYS A 223 -2.02 -4.98 -15.76
CA LYS A 223 -1.90 -6.19 -16.60
C LYS A 223 -0.51 -6.30 -17.24
N LEU A 224 -0.04 -5.23 -17.87
CA LEU A 224 1.26 -5.21 -18.56
C LEU A 224 2.42 -5.47 -17.58
N LEU A 225 2.34 -4.94 -16.36
CA LEU A 225 3.34 -5.20 -15.33
C LEU A 225 3.29 -6.65 -14.82
N GLN A 226 2.09 -7.20 -14.66
CA GLN A 226 1.92 -8.59 -14.30
C GLN A 226 2.52 -9.52 -15.36
N GLU A 227 2.30 -9.24 -16.65
CA GLU A 227 2.88 -10.00 -17.77
C GLU A 227 4.41 -9.90 -17.82
N LYS A 228 4.96 -8.74 -17.45
CA LYS A 228 6.41 -8.54 -17.29
C LYS A 228 6.99 -9.24 -16.05
N GLY A 229 6.16 -9.93 -15.27
CA GLY A 229 6.58 -10.75 -14.13
C GLY A 229 6.80 -9.96 -12.83
N TYR A 230 6.24 -8.76 -12.70
CA TYR A 230 6.24 -8.03 -11.43
C TYR A 230 5.26 -8.65 -10.42
N ASP A 231 5.52 -8.48 -9.12
CA ASP A 231 4.55 -8.74 -8.06
C ASP A 231 3.65 -7.51 -7.92
N VAL A 232 2.49 -7.54 -8.58
CA VAL A 232 1.62 -6.37 -8.75
C VAL A 232 0.60 -6.29 -7.63
N VAL A 233 0.43 -5.09 -7.08
CA VAL A 233 -0.61 -4.72 -6.12
C VAL A 233 -1.39 -3.54 -6.65
N GLY A 234 -2.72 -3.63 -6.71
CA GLY A 234 -3.60 -2.53 -7.08
C GLY A 234 -3.92 -1.64 -5.88
N VAL A 235 -3.90 -0.31 -6.08
CA VAL A 235 -4.34 0.67 -5.07
C VAL A 235 -5.28 1.67 -5.70
N PHE A 236 -6.45 1.85 -5.10
CA PHE A 236 -7.37 2.94 -5.39
C PHE A 236 -7.20 4.07 -4.37
N MET A 237 -7.09 5.31 -4.85
CA MET A 237 -6.93 6.48 -3.98
C MET A 237 -8.25 7.25 -3.90
N LYS A 238 -8.76 7.42 -2.68
CA LYS A 238 -9.88 8.32 -2.38
C LYS A 238 -9.33 9.72 -2.13
N PHE A 239 -9.87 10.68 -2.88
CA PHE A 239 -9.55 12.10 -2.72
C PHE A 239 -10.71 12.84 -2.07
N TRP A 240 -10.43 14.10 -1.75
CA TRP A 240 -11.41 14.98 -1.11
C TRP A 240 -12.65 15.19 -1.99
N ARG A 241 -13.79 15.34 -1.31
CA ARG A 241 -15.09 15.68 -1.89
C ARG A 241 -15.65 16.89 -1.16
N SER A 242 -16.33 17.78 -1.86
CA SER A 242 -16.97 18.94 -1.21
C SER A 242 -18.19 18.50 -0.41
N ASN A 243 -18.63 19.31 0.57
CA ASN A 243 -19.75 18.96 1.44
C ASN A 243 -21.09 18.91 0.68
N ASP A 244 -21.26 19.70 -0.37
CA ASP A 244 -22.46 19.68 -1.22
C ASP A 244 -22.53 18.40 -2.08
N ASP A 245 -21.39 17.77 -2.35
CA ASP A 245 -21.32 16.46 -3.03
C ASP A 245 -21.88 15.31 -2.19
N LYS A 246 -22.22 15.55 -0.91
CA LYS A 246 -22.97 14.58 -0.09
C LYS A 246 -24.47 14.66 -0.32
N LYS A 247 -25.00 15.78 -0.83
CA LYS A 247 -26.44 16.00 -1.08
C LYS A 247 -26.85 15.68 -2.52
N GLU A 248 -25.98 15.91 -3.50
CA GLU A 248 -26.20 15.47 -4.88
C GLU A 248 -25.68 14.04 -5.11
N LYS A 249 -26.51 13.14 -5.65
CA LYS A 249 -26.09 11.79 -6.13
C LYS A 249 -25.04 11.80 -7.26
N ALA A 250 -24.62 12.98 -7.72
CA ALA A 250 -23.58 13.12 -8.74
C ALA A 250 -22.19 13.03 -8.09
N GLU A 251 -21.52 11.89 -8.25
CA GLU A 251 -20.15 11.68 -7.75
C GLU A 251 -19.09 12.28 -8.69
N ASN A 252 -17.95 12.75 -8.16
CA ASN A 252 -16.77 13.06 -8.97
C ASN A 252 -16.33 11.80 -9.74
N ARG A 253 -16.31 11.85 -11.09
CA ARG A 253 -16.09 10.70 -11.99
C ARG A 253 -14.82 9.87 -11.72
N ARG A 254 -13.81 10.41 -11.03
CA ARG A 254 -12.54 9.72 -10.71
C ARG A 254 -12.42 9.21 -9.27
N CYS A 255 -13.38 9.55 -8.42
CA CYS A 255 -13.40 9.13 -7.01
C CYS A 255 -14.75 8.54 -6.63
N SER A 256 -15.58 8.14 -7.60
CA SER A 256 -16.90 7.57 -7.37
C SER A 256 -16.81 6.15 -6.78
N SER A 257 -17.86 5.75 -6.09
CA SER A 257 -18.08 4.36 -5.65
C SER A 257 -18.00 3.40 -6.84
N GLU A 258 -18.47 3.84 -8.01
CA GLU A 258 -18.38 3.10 -9.27
C GLU A 258 -16.94 2.93 -9.77
N SER A 259 -16.10 3.96 -9.73
CA SER A 259 -14.68 3.86 -10.10
C SER A 259 -13.92 2.91 -9.18
N GLU A 260 -14.21 2.94 -7.87
CA GLU A 260 -13.63 1.99 -6.92
C GLU A 260 -14.05 0.56 -7.25
N LYS A 261 -15.34 0.35 -7.53
CA LYS A 261 -15.89 -0.96 -7.93
C LYS A 261 -15.20 -1.49 -9.18
N LYS A 262 -15.10 -0.68 -10.25
CA LYS A 262 -14.40 -1.02 -11.50
C LYS A 262 -12.93 -1.39 -11.26
N ALA A 263 -12.24 -0.63 -10.41
CA ALA A 263 -10.84 -0.92 -10.06
C ALA A 263 -10.70 -2.24 -9.30
N ARG A 264 -11.59 -2.51 -8.35
CA ARG A 264 -11.64 -3.74 -7.55
C ARG A 264 -11.95 -4.96 -8.41
N GLU A 265 -12.92 -4.86 -9.32
CA GLU A 265 -13.27 -5.91 -10.27
C GLU A 265 -12.10 -6.22 -11.22
N THR A 266 -11.41 -5.18 -11.70
CA THR A 266 -10.20 -5.36 -12.51
C THR A 266 -9.11 -6.09 -11.72
N ALA A 267 -8.85 -5.69 -10.48
CA ALA A 267 -7.85 -6.34 -9.64
C ALA A 267 -8.21 -7.81 -9.35
N ALA A 268 -9.50 -8.12 -9.14
CA ALA A 268 -9.99 -9.48 -8.98
C ALA A 268 -9.78 -10.31 -10.25
N LYS A 269 -10.08 -9.77 -11.44
CA LYS A 269 -9.81 -10.43 -12.73
C LYS A 269 -8.32 -10.71 -12.95
N LEU A 270 -7.47 -9.81 -12.48
CA LEU A 270 -6.01 -9.98 -12.52
C LEU A 270 -5.48 -10.89 -11.40
N ASN A 271 -6.31 -11.31 -10.43
CA ASN A 271 -5.88 -12.02 -9.24
C ASN A 271 -4.72 -11.32 -8.50
N ILE A 272 -4.80 -10.00 -8.37
CA ILE A 272 -3.84 -9.17 -7.64
C ILE A 272 -4.44 -8.63 -6.34
N PRO A 273 -3.66 -8.44 -5.26
CA PRO A 273 -4.12 -7.76 -4.07
C PRO A 273 -4.60 -6.33 -4.40
N PHE A 274 -5.67 -5.89 -3.75
CA PHE A 274 -6.26 -4.59 -3.97
C PHE A 274 -6.51 -3.85 -2.66
N TYR A 275 -6.07 -2.60 -2.59
CA TYR A 275 -6.22 -1.75 -1.41
C TYR A 275 -6.85 -0.40 -1.76
N VAL A 276 -7.44 0.22 -0.74
CA VAL A 276 -8.03 1.56 -0.84
C VAL A 276 -7.30 2.46 0.14
N PHE A 277 -6.73 3.55 -0.37
CA PHE A 277 -6.08 4.56 0.44
C PHE A 277 -6.92 5.83 0.46
N ASP A 278 -7.25 6.29 1.66
CA ASP A 278 -7.85 7.60 1.86
C ASP A 278 -6.76 8.66 1.95
N PHE A 279 -6.68 9.51 0.93
CA PHE A 279 -5.81 10.67 0.85
C PHE A 279 -6.61 11.96 0.80
N SER A 280 -7.87 11.95 1.26
CA SER A 280 -8.75 13.11 1.20
C SER A 280 -8.16 14.34 1.90
N ARG A 281 -7.56 14.16 3.08
CA ARG A 281 -6.98 15.26 3.86
C ARG A 281 -5.77 15.88 3.15
N GLU A 282 -4.82 15.04 2.73
CA GLU A 282 -3.62 15.47 2.04
C GLU A 282 -3.95 16.09 0.67
N PHE A 283 -4.90 15.51 -0.06
CA PHE A 283 -5.36 16.03 -1.34
C PHE A 283 -6.00 17.42 -1.19
N LYS A 284 -6.87 17.62 -0.19
CA LYS A 284 -7.45 18.94 0.07
C LYS A 284 -6.35 19.96 0.32
N LYS A 285 -5.45 19.67 1.25
CA LYS A 285 -4.39 20.60 1.67
C LYS A 285 -3.43 20.94 0.53
N GLU A 286 -2.90 19.93 -0.15
CA GLU A 286 -1.80 20.12 -1.10
C GLU A 286 -2.27 20.49 -2.51
N VAL A 287 -3.53 20.19 -2.87
CA VAL A 287 -4.04 20.40 -4.23
C VAL A 287 -5.17 21.43 -4.25
N VAL A 288 -6.23 21.22 -3.46
CA VAL A 288 -7.42 22.08 -3.51
C VAL A 288 -7.16 23.45 -2.88
N ASP A 289 -6.56 23.47 -1.69
CA ASP A 289 -6.28 24.72 -0.99
C ASP A 289 -5.18 25.53 -1.72
N TYR A 290 -4.20 24.84 -2.34
CA TYR A 290 -3.26 25.45 -3.28
C TYR A 290 -3.99 26.11 -4.46
N PHE A 291 -4.87 25.36 -5.13
CA PHE A 291 -5.64 25.85 -6.27
C PHE A 291 -6.42 27.11 -5.93
N LEU A 292 -7.19 27.10 -4.83
CA LEU A 292 -7.97 28.25 -4.37
C LEU A 292 -7.10 29.45 -3.99
N LYS A 293 -5.93 29.21 -3.37
CA LYS A 293 -5.00 30.27 -2.99
C LYS A 293 -4.43 31.00 -4.21
N GLU A 294 -4.01 30.25 -5.23
CA GLU A 294 -3.41 30.81 -6.44
C GLU A 294 -4.44 31.58 -7.28
N GLU A 295 -5.64 31.03 -7.43
CA GLU A 295 -6.78 31.71 -8.09
C GLU A 295 -7.09 33.05 -7.40
N LYS A 296 -7.16 33.06 -6.06
CA LYS A 296 -7.38 34.29 -5.28
C LYS A 296 -6.29 35.35 -5.51
N LEU A 297 -5.09 34.94 -5.90
CA LEU A 297 -3.97 35.83 -6.23
C LEU A 297 -3.96 36.25 -7.71
N GLY A 298 -5.01 35.94 -8.48
CA GLY A 298 -5.14 36.30 -9.89
C GLY A 298 -4.28 35.47 -10.83
N ARG A 299 -3.84 34.28 -10.40
CA ARG A 299 -3.07 33.34 -11.23
C ARG A 299 -3.96 32.16 -11.63
N THR A 300 -3.62 31.52 -12.75
CA THR A 300 -4.28 30.29 -13.22
C THR A 300 -3.43 29.06 -12.87
N PRO A 301 -3.62 28.43 -11.70
CA PRO A 301 -2.85 27.27 -11.28
C PRO A 301 -3.20 26.00 -12.08
N ASN A 302 -2.21 25.11 -12.24
CA ASN A 302 -2.44 23.75 -12.73
C ASN A 302 -2.41 22.73 -11.56
N PRO A 303 -3.57 22.31 -11.03
CA PRO A 303 -3.61 21.40 -9.87
C PRO A 303 -3.15 19.98 -10.22
N CYS A 304 -3.18 19.57 -11.50
CA CYS A 304 -2.77 18.24 -11.92
C CYS A 304 -1.24 18.05 -11.78
N VAL A 305 -0.45 19.07 -12.09
CA VAL A 305 1.02 19.07 -11.89
C VAL A 305 1.35 18.85 -10.42
N VAL A 306 0.72 19.61 -9.53
CA VAL A 306 0.95 19.52 -8.08
C VAL A 306 0.47 18.17 -7.53
N CYS A 307 -0.70 17.69 -7.95
CA CYS A 307 -1.23 16.39 -7.57
C CYS A 307 -0.29 15.24 -7.97
N ASN A 308 0.26 15.25 -9.18
CA ASN A 308 1.18 14.21 -9.63
C ASN A 308 2.43 14.15 -8.77
N LYS A 309 3.01 15.31 -8.43
CA LYS A 309 4.19 15.39 -7.56
C LYS A 309 3.88 14.99 -6.12
N LYS A 310 2.94 15.68 -5.48
CA LYS A 310 2.70 15.58 -4.03
C LYS A 310 1.91 14.34 -3.62
N ILE A 311 0.91 13.97 -4.42
CA ILE A 311 -0.04 12.90 -4.07
C ILE A 311 0.31 11.60 -4.79
N LYS A 312 0.25 11.58 -6.12
CA LYS A 312 0.41 10.34 -6.90
C LYS A 312 1.83 9.79 -6.89
N THR A 313 2.81 10.62 -6.58
CA THR A 313 4.21 10.20 -6.48
C THR A 313 4.68 10.25 -5.04
N ASP A 314 4.87 11.41 -4.41
CA ASP A 314 5.49 11.48 -3.09
C ASP A 314 4.70 10.73 -1.99
N LEU A 315 3.39 10.96 -1.87
CA LEU A 315 2.56 10.30 -0.86
C LEU A 315 2.35 8.81 -1.18
N LEU A 316 1.98 8.49 -2.42
CA LEU A 316 1.77 7.10 -2.84
C LEU A 316 3.05 6.28 -2.73
N LEU A 317 4.19 6.78 -3.19
CA LEU A 317 5.48 6.09 -3.10
C LEU A 317 5.86 5.82 -1.65
N ARG A 318 5.71 6.80 -0.75
CA ARG A 318 5.98 6.57 0.68
C ARG A 318 5.12 5.43 1.24
N LYS A 319 3.83 5.39 0.92
CA LYS A 319 2.93 4.30 1.34
C LYS A 319 3.28 2.97 0.67
N ALA A 320 3.64 2.98 -0.61
CA ALA A 320 4.05 1.78 -1.35
C ALA A 320 5.35 1.18 -0.79
N LEU A 321 6.35 2.00 -0.48
CA LEU A 321 7.59 1.56 0.16
C LEU A 321 7.32 0.93 1.53
N GLN A 322 6.37 1.47 2.30
CA GLN A 322 5.92 0.86 3.57
C GLN A 322 5.27 -0.51 3.36
N LEU A 323 4.61 -0.74 2.21
CA LEU A 323 4.09 -2.06 1.81
C LEU A 323 5.17 -3.01 1.25
N GLY A 324 6.44 -2.61 1.29
CA GLY A 324 7.55 -3.36 0.72
C GLY A 324 7.56 -3.39 -0.81
N ALA A 325 6.93 -2.41 -1.45
CA ALA A 325 7.03 -2.24 -2.90
C ALA A 325 8.38 -1.67 -3.30
N ASP A 326 8.89 -2.10 -4.44
CA ASP A 326 10.13 -1.59 -5.03
C ASP A 326 9.85 -0.36 -5.92
N TYR A 327 8.66 -0.30 -6.52
CA TYR A 327 8.19 0.77 -7.40
C TYR A 327 6.70 1.08 -7.20
N ILE A 328 6.29 2.26 -7.66
CA ILE A 328 4.90 2.56 -8.00
C ILE A 328 4.72 2.56 -9.51
N ALA A 329 3.48 2.44 -9.97
CA ALA A 329 3.14 2.61 -11.37
C ALA A 329 1.82 3.36 -11.55
N THR A 330 1.71 4.04 -12.67
CA THR A 330 0.52 4.81 -13.03
C THR A 330 0.17 4.58 -14.50
N GLY A 331 -1.09 4.87 -14.85
CA GLY A 331 -1.55 4.85 -16.24
C GLY A 331 -1.20 6.11 -17.04
N HIS A 332 -0.13 6.84 -16.69
CA HIS A 332 0.25 8.02 -17.47
C HIS A 332 0.91 7.62 -18.80
N TYR A 333 0.56 8.34 -19.86
CA TYR A 333 1.16 8.21 -21.18
C TYR A 333 2.46 9.00 -21.22
N VAL A 334 3.53 8.36 -20.75
CA VAL A 334 4.88 8.93 -20.70
C VAL A 334 5.89 7.80 -20.88
N LEU A 335 6.98 8.05 -21.60
CA LEU A 335 8.09 7.11 -21.70
C LEU A 335 9.13 7.38 -20.60
N ARG A 336 9.51 6.33 -19.89
CA ARG A 336 10.65 6.37 -18.95
C ARG A 336 11.79 5.53 -19.52
N LYS A 337 12.94 6.17 -19.72
CA LYS A 337 14.18 5.51 -20.14
C LYS A 337 15.22 5.57 -19.03
N GLU A 338 16.10 4.58 -19.03
CA GLU A 338 17.23 4.50 -18.12
C GLU A 338 18.50 4.53 -18.97
N GLU A 339 19.44 5.42 -18.63
CA GLU A 339 20.75 5.51 -19.26
C GLU A 339 21.82 5.26 -18.19
N LYS A 340 22.68 4.27 -18.41
CA LYS A 340 23.80 3.97 -17.51
C LYS A 340 25.01 4.80 -17.94
N LYS A 341 25.38 5.83 -17.16
CA LYS A 341 26.61 6.61 -17.36
C LYS A 341 27.60 6.32 -16.23
N ALA A 342 28.74 5.72 -16.57
CA ALA A 342 29.81 5.35 -15.63
C ALA A 342 29.28 4.63 -14.36
N LYS A 343 29.21 5.32 -13.21
CA LYS A 343 28.77 4.80 -11.90
C LYS A 343 27.34 5.21 -11.48
N LYS A 344 26.57 5.89 -12.33
CA LYS A 344 25.20 6.35 -12.00
C LYS A 344 24.21 6.00 -13.12
N THR A 345 23.01 5.59 -12.71
CA THR A 345 21.87 5.46 -13.63
C THR A 345 21.13 6.79 -13.68
N ILE A 346 20.95 7.33 -14.88
CA ILE A 346 20.15 8.53 -15.14
C ILE A 346 18.78 8.09 -15.66
N TYR A 347 17.73 8.60 -15.03
CA TYR A 347 16.36 8.32 -15.41
C TYR A 347 15.79 9.49 -16.20
N GLN A 348 15.19 9.23 -17.35
CA GLN A 348 14.72 10.27 -18.26
C GLN A 348 13.25 10.06 -18.57
N ILE A 349 12.51 11.17 -18.66
CA ILE A 349 11.13 11.21 -19.10
C ILE A 349 11.12 11.72 -20.54
N PHE A 350 10.44 10.99 -21.42
CA PHE A 350 10.20 11.33 -22.82
C PHE A 350 8.70 11.33 -23.10
N GLU A 351 8.32 12.00 -24.19
CA GLU A 351 6.97 11.94 -24.71
C GLU A 351 6.53 10.49 -24.96
N ALA A 352 5.24 10.20 -24.74
CA ALA A 352 4.63 8.93 -25.09
C ALA A 352 4.67 8.64 -26.60
N LYS A 353 4.55 7.35 -26.94
CA LYS A 353 4.34 6.89 -28.33
C LYS A 353 3.11 7.55 -28.97
N ASP A 354 2.08 7.83 -28.17
CA ASP A 354 0.86 8.52 -28.59
C ASP A 354 0.95 10.01 -28.26
N LYS A 355 1.38 10.83 -29.23
CA LYS A 355 1.56 12.27 -29.05
C LYS A 355 0.27 12.98 -28.63
N ASN A 356 -0.88 12.51 -29.11
CA ASN A 356 -2.18 13.10 -28.77
C ASN A 356 -2.63 12.79 -27.34
N LYS A 357 -1.96 11.86 -26.68
CA LYS A 357 -2.23 11.48 -25.29
C LYS A 357 -1.05 11.71 -24.38
N ASP A 358 0.04 12.31 -24.87
CA ASP A 358 1.21 12.56 -24.05
C ASP A 358 0.87 13.34 -22.78
N GLN A 359 1.45 12.89 -21.67
CA GLN A 359 1.21 13.47 -20.35
C GLN A 359 2.51 13.91 -19.68
N SER A 360 3.61 14.00 -20.43
CA SER A 360 4.92 14.40 -19.90
C SER A 360 4.87 15.80 -19.29
N TYR A 361 4.08 16.71 -19.88
CA TYR A 361 3.80 18.05 -19.36
C TYR A 361 3.33 18.02 -17.90
N PHE A 362 2.51 17.05 -17.48
CA PHE A 362 1.99 17.03 -16.10
C PHE A 362 2.99 16.47 -15.08
N LEU A 363 4.19 16.05 -15.51
CA LEU A 363 5.19 15.38 -14.68
C LEU A 363 6.51 16.16 -14.57
N TRP A 364 6.59 17.40 -15.07
CA TRP A 364 7.85 18.17 -15.11
C TRP A 364 8.48 18.43 -13.72
N GLN A 365 7.69 18.39 -12.64
CA GLN A 365 8.18 18.56 -11.27
C GLN A 365 8.85 17.29 -10.67
N LEU A 366 8.80 16.16 -11.36
CA LEU A 366 9.43 14.92 -10.89
C LEU A 366 10.95 15.01 -10.95
N LYS A 367 11.62 14.56 -9.88
CA LYS A 367 13.08 14.53 -9.77
C LYS A 367 13.61 13.12 -10.02
N GLN A 368 14.91 12.97 -10.24
CA GLN A 368 15.57 11.66 -10.45
C GLN A 368 15.16 10.58 -9.44
N LYS A 369 15.10 10.92 -8.15
CA LYS A 369 14.67 10.00 -7.09
C LYS A 369 13.24 9.47 -7.30
N ASP A 370 12.36 10.32 -7.83
CA ASP A 370 10.96 10.00 -8.09
C ASP A 370 10.87 9.11 -9.34
N VAL A 371 11.50 9.55 -10.44
CA VAL A 371 11.53 8.83 -11.73
C VAL A 371 12.17 7.45 -11.56
N SER A 372 13.19 7.32 -10.72
CA SER A 372 13.82 6.02 -10.44
C SER A 372 12.86 4.98 -9.85
N LYS A 373 11.75 5.42 -9.24
CA LYS A 373 10.80 4.59 -8.48
C LYS A 373 9.39 4.52 -9.06
N ILE A 374 9.14 5.15 -10.22
CA ILE A 374 7.83 5.13 -10.88
C ILE A 374 7.92 4.49 -12.26
N LEU A 375 6.94 3.67 -12.61
CA LEU A 375 6.81 3.01 -13.91
C LEU A 375 5.60 3.55 -14.67
N PHE A 376 5.74 3.66 -15.99
CA PHE A 376 4.71 4.12 -16.92
C PHE A 376 4.51 3.09 -18.05
N PRO A 377 3.80 1.96 -17.78
CA PRO A 377 3.74 0.85 -18.73
C PRO A 377 3.02 1.20 -20.04
N VAL A 378 2.06 2.13 -19.98
CA VAL A 378 1.18 2.47 -21.11
C VAL A 378 1.80 3.46 -22.09
N GLY A 379 2.85 4.19 -21.71
CA GLY A 379 3.49 5.19 -22.59
C GLY A 379 4.08 4.61 -23.89
N TYR A 380 4.29 3.29 -23.93
CA TYR A 380 4.78 2.54 -25.10
C TYR A 380 3.67 2.15 -26.09
N TYR A 381 2.42 2.57 -25.86
CA TYR A 381 1.24 2.17 -26.63
C TYR A 381 0.39 3.37 -27.01
N ARG A 382 -0.32 3.25 -28.13
CA ARG A 382 -1.40 4.14 -28.54
C ARG A 382 -2.68 3.84 -27.76
N LYS A 383 -3.55 4.85 -27.59
CA LYS A 383 -4.82 4.68 -26.84
C LYS A 383 -5.69 3.56 -27.40
N LYS A 384 -5.74 3.43 -28.73
CA LYS A 384 -6.47 2.36 -29.42
C LYS A 384 -5.94 0.97 -29.02
N GLU A 385 -4.62 0.81 -28.91
CA GLU A 385 -3.97 -0.44 -28.49
C GLU A 385 -4.33 -0.76 -27.03
N ILE A 386 -4.31 0.24 -26.14
CA ILE A 386 -4.71 0.08 -24.73
C ILE A 386 -6.18 -0.35 -24.59
N ARG A 387 -7.10 0.27 -25.35
CA ARG A 387 -8.51 -0.15 -25.35
C ARG A 387 -8.71 -1.56 -25.90
N ALA A 388 -7.97 -1.95 -26.94
CA ALA A 388 -8.02 -3.30 -27.49
C ALA A 388 -7.57 -4.35 -26.46
N ILE A 389 -6.47 -4.08 -25.72
CA ILE A 389 -6.01 -4.94 -24.62
C ILE A 389 -7.09 -5.04 -23.54
N ALA A 390 -7.67 -3.91 -23.12
CA ALA A 390 -8.71 -3.90 -22.10
C ALA A 390 -9.96 -4.70 -22.53
N LYS A 391 -10.39 -4.57 -23.79
CA LYS A 391 -11.51 -5.34 -24.36
C LYS A 391 -11.18 -6.83 -24.39
N LYS A 392 -9.99 -7.22 -24.84
CA LYS A 392 -9.52 -8.61 -24.89
C LYS A 392 -9.55 -9.29 -23.52
N PHE A 393 -9.15 -8.59 -22.47
CA PHE A 393 -9.18 -9.10 -21.08
C PHE A 393 -10.52 -8.87 -20.37
N GLY A 394 -11.51 -8.31 -21.07
CA GLY A 394 -12.84 -8.04 -20.53
C GLY A 394 -12.84 -7.08 -19.34
N PHE A 395 -11.93 -6.10 -19.27
CA PHE A 395 -11.95 -5.14 -18.16
C PHE A 395 -13.21 -4.29 -18.19
N PRO A 396 -13.89 -4.07 -17.05
CA PRO A 396 -15.14 -3.27 -16.99
C PRO A 396 -15.00 -1.85 -17.53
N SER A 397 -13.77 -1.34 -17.62
CA SER A 397 -13.46 0.02 -18.04
C SER A 397 -13.12 0.14 -19.54
N PHE A 398 -13.29 -0.91 -20.35
CA PHE A 398 -12.76 -0.96 -21.73
C PHE A 398 -13.28 0.16 -22.65
N ASP A 399 -14.54 0.56 -22.46
CA ASP A 399 -15.26 1.59 -23.22
C ASP A 399 -15.37 2.92 -22.46
N SER A 400 -14.80 3.01 -21.26
CA SER A 400 -14.99 4.17 -20.40
C SER A 400 -14.49 5.46 -21.05
N PRO A 401 -15.27 6.55 -20.96
CA PRO A 401 -14.88 7.84 -21.49
C PRO A 401 -13.66 8.38 -20.74
N GLU A 402 -12.86 9.19 -21.43
CA GLU A 402 -11.70 9.82 -20.81
C GLU A 402 -12.13 10.93 -19.85
N SER A 403 -11.35 11.12 -18.78
CA SER A 403 -11.56 12.24 -17.86
C SER A 403 -10.97 13.50 -18.48
N GLN A 404 -11.83 14.45 -18.89
CA GLN A 404 -11.41 15.70 -19.54
C GLN A 404 -11.26 16.89 -18.55
N GLU A 405 -11.73 16.75 -17.30
CA GLU A 405 -11.77 17.85 -16.32
C GLU A 405 -10.90 17.61 -15.07
N ILE A 406 -10.59 18.69 -14.34
CA ILE A 406 -9.90 18.65 -13.03
C ILE A 406 -10.68 17.72 -12.08
N CYS A 407 -10.01 16.78 -11.43
CA CYS A 407 -10.68 15.62 -10.81
C CYS A 407 -11.65 15.95 -9.66
N PHE A 408 -11.52 17.12 -9.03
CA PHE A 408 -12.39 17.57 -7.95
C PHE A 408 -13.44 18.60 -8.39
N ILE A 409 -13.45 18.97 -9.68
CA ILE A 409 -14.40 19.90 -10.29
C ILE A 409 -15.41 19.07 -11.09
N LYS A 410 -16.71 19.30 -10.82
CA LYS A 410 -17.81 18.52 -11.42
C LYS A 410 -18.24 19.02 -12.79
N LYS A 411 -18.42 20.34 -12.91
CA LYS A 411 -19.02 21.00 -14.07
C LYS A 411 -18.01 21.95 -14.69
N THR A 412 -17.84 23.14 -14.11
CA THR A 412 -16.90 24.15 -14.60
C THR A 412 -16.05 24.70 -13.47
N THR A 413 -14.86 25.19 -13.82
CA THR A 413 -13.98 25.88 -12.86
C THR A 413 -14.66 27.10 -12.26
N GLU A 414 -15.39 27.87 -13.06
CA GLU A 414 -16.13 29.05 -12.59
C GLU A 414 -17.17 28.70 -11.51
N GLU A 415 -18.00 27.68 -11.74
CA GLU A 415 -19.00 27.23 -10.76
C GLU A 415 -18.33 26.70 -9.48
N PHE A 416 -17.18 26.04 -9.60
CA PHE A 416 -16.42 25.60 -8.44
C PHE A 416 -15.90 26.80 -7.65
N LEU A 417 -15.26 27.77 -8.32
CA LEU A 417 -14.68 28.95 -7.69
C LEU A 417 -15.74 29.83 -7.01
N LYS A 418 -16.93 30.01 -7.61
CA LYS A 418 -18.04 30.78 -7.00
C LYS A 418 -18.47 30.25 -5.62
N ARG A 419 -18.23 28.97 -5.32
CA ARG A 419 -18.56 28.36 -4.01
C ARG A 419 -17.55 28.70 -2.92
N TYR A 420 -16.32 29.04 -3.29
CA TYR A 420 -15.22 29.25 -2.34
C TYR A 420 -14.68 30.68 -2.34
N LEU A 421 -14.83 31.40 -3.46
CA LEU A 421 -14.38 32.77 -3.65
C LEU A 421 -15.60 33.66 -3.90
N LYS A 422 -15.79 34.64 -3.01
CA LYS A 422 -16.85 35.66 -3.15
C LYS A 422 -16.59 36.49 -4.40
N THR A 423 -17.64 37.02 -5.03
CA THR A 423 -17.48 37.98 -6.14
C THR A 423 -16.79 39.25 -5.66
N LYS A 424 -15.91 39.80 -6.50
CA LYS A 424 -15.26 41.10 -6.29
C LYS A 424 -15.28 41.84 -7.61
N LYS A 425 -16.28 42.71 -7.76
CA LYS A 425 -16.46 43.50 -8.98
C LYS A 425 -15.27 44.43 -9.22
N GLY A 426 -14.96 44.66 -10.49
CA GLY A 426 -13.91 45.55 -10.92
C GLY A 426 -14.08 45.90 -12.39
N GLU A 427 -13.39 46.94 -12.83
CA GLU A 427 -13.53 47.46 -14.20
C GLU A 427 -12.81 46.55 -15.20
N ILE A 428 -13.42 46.38 -16.38
CA ILE A 428 -12.72 45.85 -17.55
C ILE A 428 -12.28 47.05 -18.38
N VAL A 429 -10.97 47.14 -18.63
CA VAL A 429 -10.36 48.20 -19.43
C VAL A 429 -9.78 47.64 -20.72
N ASP A 430 -9.87 48.39 -21.82
CA ASP A 430 -9.19 48.04 -23.07
C ASP A 430 -7.68 48.39 -23.01
N GLN A 431 -6.94 48.05 -24.07
CA GLN A 431 -5.50 48.35 -24.16
C GLN A 431 -5.17 49.86 -24.14
N ARG A 432 -6.16 50.73 -24.34
CA ARG A 432 -6.01 52.19 -24.28
C ARG A 432 -6.43 52.75 -22.92
N GLY A 433 -6.74 51.88 -21.95
CA GLY A 433 -7.19 52.26 -20.62
C GLY A 433 -8.65 52.71 -20.55
N ARG A 434 -9.42 52.57 -21.64
CA ARG A 434 -10.84 52.94 -21.63
C ARG A 434 -11.65 51.84 -20.96
N ARG A 435 -12.53 52.21 -20.03
CA ARG A 435 -13.47 51.28 -19.43
C ARG A 435 -14.46 50.77 -20.48
N VAL A 436 -14.52 49.45 -20.64
CA VAL A 436 -15.40 48.75 -21.60
C VAL A 436 -16.42 47.84 -20.91
N GLY A 437 -16.30 47.57 -19.61
CA GLY A 437 -17.27 46.77 -18.87
C GLY A 437 -16.93 46.58 -17.39
N GLU A 438 -17.55 45.57 -16.78
CA GLU A 438 -17.35 45.17 -15.38
C GLU A 438 -17.16 43.65 -15.30
N HIS A 439 -16.15 43.20 -14.55
CA HIS A 439 -15.89 41.79 -14.28
C HIS A 439 -16.44 41.36 -12.91
N GLN A 440 -16.71 40.07 -12.69
CA GLN A 440 -17.23 39.57 -11.40
C GLN A 440 -16.14 39.16 -10.39
N GLY A 441 -14.87 39.21 -10.80
CA GLY A 441 -13.69 38.89 -9.98
C GLY A 441 -12.59 38.30 -10.84
N LEU A 442 -11.33 38.68 -10.59
CA LEU A 442 -10.19 38.29 -11.45
C LEU A 442 -10.02 36.76 -11.55
N TRP A 443 -10.33 36.02 -10.49
CA TRP A 443 -10.29 34.54 -10.43
C TRP A 443 -11.35 33.85 -11.31
N PHE A 444 -12.19 34.56 -12.05
CA PHE A 444 -13.07 33.96 -13.06
C PHE A 444 -12.53 34.08 -14.49
N TYR A 445 -11.33 34.63 -14.63
CA TYR A 445 -10.70 34.93 -15.92
C TYR A 445 -9.29 34.36 -15.97
N THR A 446 -8.83 34.08 -17.19
CA THR A 446 -7.47 33.65 -17.48
C THR A 446 -7.01 34.34 -18.74
N ILE A 447 -5.73 34.70 -18.83
CA ILE A 447 -5.14 35.34 -20.02
C ILE A 447 -5.44 34.49 -21.27
N GLY A 448 -5.96 35.13 -22.32
CA GLY A 448 -6.36 34.48 -23.57
C GLY A 448 -7.74 33.80 -23.52
N GLN A 449 -8.49 33.92 -22.42
CA GLN A 449 -9.88 33.49 -22.35
C GLN A 449 -10.77 34.35 -23.25
N ARG A 450 -11.60 33.71 -24.09
CA ARG A 450 -12.59 34.38 -24.94
C ARG A 450 -14.01 34.37 -24.36
N LYS A 451 -14.39 33.27 -23.69
CA LYS A 451 -15.76 33.06 -23.18
C LYS A 451 -15.94 33.73 -21.81
N GLY A 452 -17.15 34.16 -21.49
CA GLY A 452 -17.49 34.69 -20.15
C GLY A 452 -17.02 36.12 -19.86
N ILE A 453 -16.51 36.85 -20.85
CA ILE A 453 -16.12 38.27 -20.71
C ILE A 453 -17.36 39.18 -20.62
N GLY A 454 -18.45 38.83 -21.32
CA GLY A 454 -19.72 39.56 -21.23
C GLY A 454 -19.78 40.88 -22.00
N LEU A 455 -18.86 41.11 -22.94
CA LEU A 455 -18.83 42.30 -23.79
C LEU A 455 -19.50 42.05 -25.16
N ALA A 456 -20.24 43.05 -25.64
CA ALA A 456 -20.89 43.04 -26.96
C ALA A 456 -19.95 43.53 -28.08
N GLY A 457 -20.15 43.08 -29.32
CA GLY A 457 -19.36 43.49 -30.49
C GLY A 457 -18.03 42.74 -30.71
N GLY A 458 -17.89 41.56 -30.12
CA GLY A 458 -16.64 40.77 -30.14
C GLY A 458 -16.34 40.02 -31.45
N PRO A 459 -15.20 39.31 -31.51
CA PRO A 459 -14.57 38.63 -30.37
C PRO A 459 -13.56 39.48 -29.57
N TYR A 460 -13.55 39.27 -28.25
CA TYR A 460 -12.57 39.83 -27.31
C TYR A 460 -11.86 38.71 -26.55
N TRP A 461 -10.70 39.04 -25.99
CA TRP A 461 -9.89 38.16 -25.16
C TRP A 461 -9.39 38.94 -23.94
N VAL A 462 -9.23 38.22 -22.82
CA VAL A 462 -8.60 38.74 -21.58
C VAL A 462 -7.11 38.92 -21.78
#